data_AF-A0A6G9STC9-F1
#
_entry.id   AF-A0A6G9STC9-F1
#
_cell.length_a   1.000
_cell.length_b   1.000
_cell.length_c   1.000
_cell.angle_alpha   90.00
_cell.angle_beta   90.00
_cell.angle_gamma   90.00
#
_symmetry.space_group_name_H-M   'P 1'
#
loop_
_entity.id
_entity.type
_entity.pdbx_description
1 polymer ?
#
loop_
_entity_poly.entity_id
_entity_poly.type
_entity_poly.pdbx_seq_one_letter_code
_entity_poly.pdbx_strand_id
1 'polypeptide(L)'
;MIYMKEIVEHALTTGYLSVAAQNQIQSLLASDYDSDDLDAYIILQRAVVAGDVKKEAHHQKGAVSSKSKDKASNIKLAYQVAAELASVAAMALSLPKSTNDSPYFGA
;
A
#
# COMPACT_ATOMS: atom_id res chain seq x y z
N MET A 1 9.11 -29.05 -7.83
CA MET A 1 8.03 -28.09 -7.50
C MET A 1 8.72 -26.99 -6.71
N ILE A 2 8.60 -25.72 -7.09
CA ILE A 2 9.30 -24.64 -6.38
C ILE A 2 8.40 -24.20 -5.23
N TYR A 3 8.86 -24.36 -3.99
CA TYR A 3 8.10 -23.98 -2.79
C TYR A 3 8.42 -22.54 -2.39
N MET A 4 7.44 -21.83 -1.84
CA MET A 4 7.62 -20.43 -1.45
C MET A 4 8.75 -20.28 -0.41
N LYS A 5 8.82 -21.21 0.54
CA LYS A 5 9.91 -21.31 1.51
C LYS A 5 11.29 -21.33 0.88
N GLU A 6 11.50 -22.14 -0.16
CA GLU A 6 12.82 -22.23 -0.81
C GLU A 6 13.22 -20.89 -1.45
N ILE A 7 12.26 -20.17 -2.04
CA ILE A 7 12.50 -18.85 -2.63
C ILE A 7 12.84 -17.83 -1.53
N VAL A 8 12.11 -17.88 -0.42
CA VAL A 8 12.34 -17.03 0.76
C VAL A 8 13.72 -17.30 1.37
N GLU A 9 14.05 -18.56 1.63
CA GLU A 9 15.34 -18.95 2.21
C GLU A 9 16.50 -18.56 1.31
N HIS A 10 16.35 -18.73 0.00
CA HIS A 10 17.35 -18.28 -0.96
C HIS A 10 17.54 -16.77 -0.91
N ALA A 11 16.45 -15.99 -0.83
CA ALA A 11 16.53 -14.53 -0.73
C ALA A 11 17.14 -14.05 0.60
N LEU A 12 16.84 -14.73 1.71
CA LEU A 12 17.44 -14.46 3.01
C LEU A 12 18.93 -14.80 3.03
N THR A 13 19.32 -15.91 2.41
CA THR A 13 20.72 -16.37 2.36
C THR A 13 21.58 -15.45 1.48
N THR A 14 21.03 -15.03 0.33
CA THR A 14 21.75 -14.17 -0.63
C THR A 14 21.65 -12.68 -0.29
N GLY A 15 20.72 -12.29 0.58
CA GLY A 15 20.40 -10.88 0.84
C GLY A 15 19.75 -10.19 -0.37
N TYR A 16 19.24 -10.93 -1.34
CA TYR A 16 18.72 -10.38 -2.60
C TYR A 16 17.43 -11.07 -3.03
N LEU A 17 16.42 -10.29 -3.38
CA LEU A 17 15.17 -10.80 -3.92
C LEU A 17 14.97 -10.29 -5.35
N SER A 18 14.99 -11.21 -6.32
CA SER A 18 14.79 -10.86 -7.72
C SER A 18 13.33 -10.54 -8.05
N VAL A 19 13.07 -9.80 -9.13
CA VAL A 19 11.70 -9.54 -9.62
C VAL A 19 11.02 -10.86 -9.99
N ALA A 20 11.76 -11.80 -10.58
CA ALA A 20 11.24 -13.11 -10.91
C ALA A 20 10.81 -13.89 -9.65
N ALA A 21 11.65 -13.91 -8.62
CA ALA A 21 11.35 -14.54 -7.33
C ALA A 21 10.14 -13.86 -6.65
N GLN A 22 10.06 -12.53 -6.69
CA GLN A 22 8.94 -11.79 -6.11
C GLN A 22 7.61 -12.11 -6.84
N ASN A 23 7.63 -12.22 -8.16
CA ASN A 23 6.45 -12.60 -8.94
C ASN A 23 6.02 -14.04 -8.65
N GLN A 24 6.98 -14.96 -8.47
CA GLN A 24 6.67 -16.32 -8.06
C GLN A 24 6.02 -16.36 -6.67
N ILE A 25 6.59 -15.65 -5.70
CA ILE A 25 6.00 -15.51 -4.36
C ILE A 25 4.58 -14.95 -4.44
N GLN A 26 4.34 -13.86 -5.21
CA GLN A 26 2.99 -13.33 -5.38
C GLN A 26 2.01 -14.33 -6.01
N SER A 27 2.45 -15.09 -7.01
CA SER A 27 1.60 -16.12 -7.63
C SER A 27 1.26 -17.24 -6.65
N LEU A 28 2.18 -17.59 -5.75
CA LEU A 28 1.97 -18.59 -4.71
C LEU A 28 1.02 -18.08 -3.63
N LEU A 29 1.17 -16.81 -3.19
CA LEU A 29 0.21 -16.17 -2.26
C LEU A 29 -1.19 -16.01 -2.86
N ALA A 30 -1.29 -15.83 -4.18
CA ALA A 30 -2.58 -15.71 -4.87
C ALA A 30 -3.27 -17.07 -5.08
N SER A 31 -2.54 -18.17 -4.89
CA SER A 31 -3.04 -19.53 -4.95
C SER A 31 -3.32 -20.05 -3.53
N ASP A 32 -3.32 -21.37 -3.34
CA ASP A 32 -3.42 -22.00 -2.03
C ASP A 32 -2.03 -21.98 -1.35
N TYR A 33 -1.92 -21.28 -0.21
CA TYR A 33 -0.71 -21.24 0.61
C TYR A 33 -1.02 -21.73 2.02
N ASP A 34 -0.04 -22.38 2.65
CA ASP A 34 -0.17 -22.86 4.03
C ASP A 34 0.38 -21.83 5.04
N SER A 35 0.09 -22.05 6.32
CA SER A 35 0.54 -21.20 7.44
C SER A 35 2.07 -21.07 7.48
N ASP A 36 2.75 -22.17 7.18
CA ASP A 36 4.20 -22.29 7.10
C ASP A 36 4.81 -21.43 5.97
N ASP A 37 4.10 -21.36 4.85
CA ASP A 37 4.44 -20.51 3.72
C ASP A 37 4.26 -19.04 4.12
N LEU A 38 3.12 -18.70 4.73
CA LEU A 38 2.85 -17.34 5.20
C LEU A 38 3.91 -16.84 6.18
N ASP A 39 4.32 -17.66 7.16
CA ASP A 39 5.36 -17.31 8.13
C ASP A 39 6.68 -16.93 7.44
N ALA A 40 7.12 -17.76 6.49
CA ALA A 40 8.33 -17.50 5.69
C ALA A 40 8.21 -16.15 4.95
N TYR A 41 7.06 -15.86 4.36
CA TYR A 41 6.85 -14.56 3.70
C TYR A 41 6.91 -13.37 4.67
N ILE A 42 6.36 -13.49 5.87
CA ILE A 42 6.43 -12.43 6.89
C ILE A 42 7.88 -12.19 7.33
N ILE A 43 8.66 -13.25 7.52
CA ILE A 43 10.11 -13.15 7.83
C ILE A 43 10.82 -12.40 6.69
N LEU A 44 10.56 -12.76 5.43
CA LEU A 44 11.14 -12.09 4.28
C LEU A 44 10.78 -10.59 4.24
N GLN A 45 9.52 -10.22 4.48
CA GLN A 45 9.12 -8.81 4.50
C GLN A 45 9.85 -8.04 5.60
N ARG A 46 10.02 -8.64 6.79
CA ARG A 46 10.76 -8.01 7.89
C ARG A 46 12.23 -7.79 7.51
N ALA A 47 12.89 -8.79 6.94
CA ALA A 47 14.28 -8.68 6.50
C ALA A 47 14.46 -7.60 5.41
N VAL A 48 13.48 -7.45 4.51
CA VAL A 48 13.50 -6.38 3.52
C VAL A 48 13.35 -5.00 4.16
N VAL A 49 12.42 -4.86 5.11
CA VAL A 49 12.19 -3.58 5.81
C VAL A 49 13.40 -3.22 6.69
N ALA A 50 14.05 -4.20 7.29
CA ALA A 50 15.30 -4.02 8.03
C ALA A 50 16.49 -3.66 7.12
N GLY A 51 16.39 -3.95 5.82
CA GLY A 51 17.44 -3.73 4.84
C GLY A 51 18.41 -4.90 4.67
N ASP A 52 18.19 -6.02 5.35
CA ASP A 52 18.97 -7.25 5.24
C ASP A 52 18.80 -7.94 3.86
N VAL A 53 17.63 -7.73 3.23
CA VAL A 53 17.34 -8.23 1.88
C VAL A 53 17.02 -7.08 0.94
N LYS A 54 17.83 -6.93 -0.10
CA LYS A 54 17.63 -5.94 -1.16
C LYS A 54 16.70 -6.52 -2.23
N LYS A 55 15.51 -5.92 -2.37
CA LYS A 55 14.62 -6.22 -3.50
C LYS A 55 15.15 -5.60 -4.78
N GLU A 56 15.06 -6.33 -5.89
CA GLU A 56 15.22 -5.75 -7.21
C GLU A 56 14.16 -4.68 -7.41
N ALA A 57 14.60 -3.43 -7.43
CA ALA A 57 13.79 -2.35 -7.93
C ALA A 57 13.65 -2.58 -9.43
N HIS A 58 12.48 -3.05 -9.86
CA HIS A 58 12.09 -2.87 -11.25
C HIS A 58 12.16 -1.36 -11.49
N HIS A 59 13.03 -0.91 -12.39
CA HIS A 59 13.08 0.49 -12.83
C HIS A 59 11.79 0.82 -13.60
N GLN A 60 10.64 0.76 -12.94
CA GLN A 60 9.50 1.56 -13.30
C GLN A 60 9.87 2.98 -12.91
N LYS A 61 10.16 3.76 -13.94
CA LYS A 61 10.39 5.20 -13.90
C LYS A 61 9.40 5.90 -12.95
N GLY A 62 9.90 6.28 -11.76
CA GLY A 62 9.30 7.19 -10.77
C GLY A 62 8.16 6.58 -9.95
N ALA A 63 8.15 6.55 -8.62
CA ALA A 63 8.75 7.49 -7.68
C ALA A 63 8.94 6.83 -6.29
N VAL A 64 10.18 6.52 -5.92
CA VAL A 64 10.58 6.61 -4.52
C VAL A 64 11.37 7.90 -4.42
N SER A 65 10.69 8.94 -3.93
CA SER A 65 11.34 10.18 -3.58
C SER A 65 12.34 9.90 -2.46
N SER A 66 13.62 10.05 -2.79
CA SER A 66 14.59 10.54 -1.82
C SER A 66 14.03 11.85 -1.28
N LYS A 67 13.48 11.83 -0.06
CA LYS A 67 13.03 13.02 0.67
C LYS A 67 14.25 13.85 1.11
N SER A 68 15.03 14.35 0.15
CA SER A 68 15.80 15.56 0.29
C SER A 68 14.88 16.73 0.00
N LYS A 69 14.21 17.20 1.07
CA LYS A 69 13.95 18.62 1.35
C LYS A 69 13.41 19.46 0.18
N ASP A 70 12.11 19.33 -0.10
CA ASP A 70 11.34 20.38 -0.78
C ASP A 70 10.16 20.80 0.11
N LYS A 71 10.39 21.80 0.96
CA LYS A 71 9.41 22.28 1.97
C LYS A 71 8.25 23.09 1.34
N ALA A 72 8.19 23.23 0.01
CA ALA A 72 7.19 24.02 -0.69
C ALA A 72 6.03 23.17 -1.25
N SER A 73 6.27 21.90 -1.53
CA SER A 73 5.31 21.03 -2.23
C SER A 73 4.12 20.58 -1.35
N ASN A 74 4.30 20.52 -0.03
CA ASN A 74 3.26 20.09 0.91
C ASN A 74 2.23 21.20 1.23
N ILE A 75 2.61 22.47 1.28
CA ILE A 75 1.66 23.55 1.59
C ILE A 75 0.74 23.87 0.42
N LYS A 76 1.27 23.81 -0.81
CA LYS A 76 0.46 24.01 -2.03
C LYS A 76 -0.55 22.88 -2.21
N LEU A 77 -0.14 21.64 -1.93
CA LEU A 77 -1.03 20.48 -1.97
C LEU A 77 -2.12 20.56 -0.91
N ALA A 78 -1.77 20.89 0.34
CA ALA A 78 -2.73 21.06 1.42
C ALA A 78 -3.77 22.15 1.11
N TYR A 79 -3.35 23.27 0.53
CA TYR A 79 -4.24 24.36 0.14
C TYR A 79 -5.19 23.96 -1.00
N GLN A 80 -4.67 23.24 -2.01
CA GLN A 80 -5.49 22.77 -3.13
C GLN A 80 -6.56 21.77 -2.68
N VAL A 81 -6.18 20.80 -1.84
CA VAL A 81 -7.13 19.82 -1.28
C VAL A 81 -8.22 20.51 -0.47
N ALA A 82 -7.87 21.50 0.35
CA ALA A 82 -8.85 22.26 1.14
C ALA A 82 -9.81 23.07 0.25
N ALA A 83 -9.32 23.68 -0.84
CA ALA A 83 -10.15 24.45 -1.76
C ALA A 83 -11.18 23.57 -2.50
N GLU A 84 -10.80 22.35 -2.88
CA GLU A 84 -11.73 21.38 -3.48
C GLU A 84 -12.78 20.90 -2.47
N LEU A 85 -12.36 20.59 -1.23
CA LEU A 85 -13.26 20.18 -0.16
C LEU A 85 -14.29 21.26 0.18
N ALA A 86 -13.89 22.54 0.20
CA ALA A 86 -14.79 23.66 0.43
C ALA A 86 -15.82 23.82 -0.71
N SER A 87 -15.39 23.61 -1.96
CA SER A 87 -16.27 23.69 -3.13
C SER A 87 -17.33 22.58 -3.10
N VAL A 88 -16.92 21.35 -2.77
CA VAL A 88 -17.83 20.21 -2.62
C VAL A 88 -18.81 20.43 -1.46
N ALA A 89 -18.33 20.94 -0.32
CA ALA A 89 -19.18 21.24 0.83
C ALA A 89 -20.21 22.34 0.50
N ALA A 90 -19.81 23.39 -0.22
CA ALA A 90 -20.72 24.45 -0.66
C ALA A 90 -21.80 23.91 -1.62
N MET A 91 -21.43 23.04 -2.56
CA MET A 91 -22.40 22.37 -3.43
C MET A 91 -23.36 21.47 -2.64
N ALA A 92 -22.86 20.71 -1.67
CA ALA A 92 -23.68 19.86 -0.80
C ALA A 92 -24.67 20.66 0.05
N LEU A 93 -24.26 21.84 0.54
CA LEU A 93 -25.13 22.74 1.30
C LEU A 93 -26.12 23.53 0.43
N SER A 94 -25.80 23.74 -0.85
CA SER A 94 -26.68 24.42 -1.81
C SER A 94 -27.78 23.51 -2.36
N LEU A 95 -27.74 22.20 -2.09
CA LEU A 95 -28.86 21.32 -2.36
C LEU A 95 -29.99 21.65 -1.36
N PRO A 96 -31.22 21.94 -1.82
CA PRO A 96 -32.33 22.19 -0.91
C PRO A 96 -32.55 20.94 -0.04
N LYS A 97 -32.42 21.13 1.28
CA LYS A 97 -32.72 20.13 2.31
C LYS A 97 -34.18 19.70 2.17
N SER A 98 -34.42 18.57 1.51
CA SER A 98 -35.72 17.90 1.51
C SER A 98 -35.97 17.33 2.91
N THR A 99 -36.74 18.07 3.69
CA THR A 99 -37.32 17.64 4.95
C THR A 99 -38.26 16.48 4.69
N ASN A 100 -37.85 15.26 5.06
CA ASN A 100 -38.78 14.19 5.39
C ASN A 100 -38.56 13.87 6.88
N ASP A 101 -39.01 14.78 7.75
CA ASP A 101 -39.21 14.50 9.15
C ASP A 101 -40.39 13.52 9.28
N SER A 102 -40.11 12.23 9.34
CA SER A 102 -41.06 11.25 9.85
C SER A 102 -40.87 11.11 11.37
N PRO A 103 -41.85 11.49 12.21
CA PRO A 103 -41.75 11.30 13.65
C PRO A 103 -42.02 9.83 13.99
N TYR A 104 -40.96 9.08 14.27
CA TYR A 104 -41.04 7.76 14.88
C TYR A 104 -41.33 7.93 16.38
N PHE A 105 -42.62 7.99 16.75
CA PHE A 105 -43.04 7.85 18.15
C PHE A 105 -43.02 6.36 18.50
N GLY A 106 -42.00 5.95 19.24
CA GLY A 106 -41.99 4.66 19.94
C GLY A 106 -42.76 4.78 21.25
N ALA A 107 -43.80 3.95 21.40
CA ALA A 107 -44.36 3.51 22.66
C ALA A 107 -44.79 2.05 22.49
#